data_AF-X0V5Q0-F1
#
_entry.id   AF-X0V5Q0-F1
#
_cell.length_a   1.000
_cell.length_b   1.000
_cell.length_c   1.000
_cell.angle_alpha   90.00
_cell.angle_beta   90.00
_cell.angle_gamma   90.00
#
_symmetry.space_group_name_H-M   'P 1'
#
loop_
_entity.id
_entity.type
_entity.pdbx_description
1 polymer ?
#
loop_
_entity_poly.entity_id
_entity_poly.type
_entity_poly.pdbx_seq_one_letter_code
_entity_poly.pdbx_strand_id
1 'polypeptide(L)'
;ETLCLTLDSTDADFHALDLTTTGTITASYGLLTKSVDDGDVNLTIRNTAGGGSALETVSLIAQTTTENKNMGKIVFGRLDNYTGLTDQESFIDFYTVDTPGGPNLLAMRIDENQRVGIGTTDPQVELDVSGDITATGTIQAEQLTSTDDITMAGLFTNTESVAITSGTGYGMDVEVTNTGETARRAGVYVTSEFRAIQTGDILTDESITYVKGISGTADFTGTVNNATAVLHIYGNYFEPTFNGINTANNNIKVVGSYLFVSEDIGT
;
A
#
# COMPACT_ATOMS: atom_id res chain seq x y z
N GLU A 1 -37.66 48.07 26.13
CA GLU A 1 -38.02 47.38 27.39
C GLU A 1 -37.50 45.95 27.30
N THR A 2 -36.78 45.47 28.30
CA THR A 2 -36.28 44.08 28.32
C THR A 2 -37.26 43.25 29.11
N LEU A 3 -38.00 42.37 28.43
CA LEU A 3 -38.87 41.41 29.10
C LEU A 3 -38.01 40.26 29.61
N CYS A 4 -37.84 40.17 30.93
CA CYS A 4 -37.20 39.03 31.57
C CYS A 4 -38.29 38.02 31.96
N LEU A 5 -38.30 36.86 31.30
CA LEU A 5 -39.19 35.74 31.62
C LEU A 5 -38.38 34.67 32.34
N THR A 6 -38.71 34.41 33.60
CA THR A 6 -38.16 33.28 34.36
C THR A 6 -39.24 32.23 34.50
N LEU A 7 -39.03 31.06 33.89
CA LEU A 7 -39.85 29.87 34.12
C LEU A 7 -39.15 29.00 35.14
N ASP A 8 -39.60 29.06 36.39
CA ASP A 8 -39.05 28.29 37.52
C ASP A 8 -40.06 27.20 37.89
N SER A 9 -40.02 26.09 37.15
CA SER A 9 -40.74 24.87 37.52
C SER A 9 -39.95 23.66 37.03
N THR A 10 -40.07 22.53 37.74
CA THR A 10 -39.40 21.28 37.37
C THR A 10 -39.93 20.65 36.08
N ASP A 11 -41.06 21.14 35.56
CA ASP A 11 -41.79 20.64 34.38
C ASP A 11 -42.27 21.81 33.47
N ALA A 12 -41.47 22.87 33.33
CA ALA A 12 -41.84 23.99 32.47
C ALA A 12 -41.44 23.72 31.01
N ASP A 13 -42.42 23.45 30.15
CA ASP A 13 -42.20 23.38 28.70
C ASP A 13 -42.27 24.78 28.07
N PHE A 14 -41.22 25.14 27.32
CA PHE A 14 -41.19 26.36 26.52
C PHE A 14 -41.42 26.03 25.05
N HIS A 15 -42.63 26.32 24.56
CA HIS A 15 -42.98 26.16 23.15
C HIS A 15 -42.83 27.50 22.43
N ALA A 16 -41.82 27.61 21.57
CA ALA A 16 -41.68 28.72 20.64
C ALA A 16 -41.79 28.21 19.20
N LEU A 17 -42.50 28.97 18.36
CA LEU A 17 -42.49 28.74 16.92
C LEU A 17 -41.11 29.08 16.35
N ASP A 18 -40.55 30.23 16.78
CA ASP A 18 -39.19 30.68 16.46
C ASP A 18 -38.49 31.13 17.75
N LEU A 19 -37.23 30.70 17.94
CA LEU A 19 -36.36 31.16 19.02
C LEU A 19 -35.17 31.91 18.41
N THR A 20 -35.08 33.22 18.63
CA THR A 20 -33.93 34.04 18.21
C THR A 20 -33.16 34.48 19.45
N THR A 21 -31.87 34.16 19.52
CA THR A 21 -30.99 34.59 20.61
C THR A 21 -29.80 35.36 20.05
N THR A 22 -29.37 36.41 20.76
CA THR A 22 -28.09 37.12 20.48
C THR A 22 -26.94 36.58 21.33
N GLY A 23 -27.22 35.59 22.17
CA GLY A 23 -26.27 34.95 23.08
C GLY A 23 -26.38 33.43 23.01
N THR A 24 -25.73 32.76 23.96
CA THR A 24 -25.68 31.31 24.06
C THR A 24 -27.02 30.72 24.50
N ILE A 25 -27.41 29.60 23.90
CA ILE A 25 -28.45 28.71 24.44
C ILE A 25 -27.74 27.65 25.26
N THR A 26 -27.91 27.68 26.59
CA THR A 26 -27.31 26.71 27.52
C THR A 26 -28.40 25.81 28.07
N ALA A 27 -28.25 24.50 27.93
CA ALA A 27 -29.17 23.52 28.48
C ALA A 27 -28.40 22.44 29.25
N SER A 28 -28.89 22.03 30.43
CA SER A 28 -28.35 20.88 31.16
C SER A 28 -28.67 19.55 30.45
N TYR A 29 -29.77 19.53 29.70
CA TYR A 29 -30.19 18.44 28.80
C TYR A 29 -30.80 19.08 27.55
N GLY A 30 -30.08 19.07 26.42
CA GLY A 30 -30.55 19.61 25.14
C GLY A 30 -30.94 18.48 24.19
N LEU A 31 -32.21 18.44 23.78
CA LEU A 31 -32.71 17.48 22.79
C LEU A 31 -33.42 18.26 21.68
N LEU A 32 -32.89 18.20 20.45
CA LEU A 32 -33.56 18.72 19.26
C LEU A 32 -34.24 17.54 18.57
N THR A 33 -35.56 17.43 18.71
CA THR A 33 -36.34 16.35 18.12
C THR A 33 -37.48 16.87 17.27
N LYS A 34 -37.70 16.20 16.15
CA LYS A 34 -38.96 16.23 15.41
C LYS A 34 -39.23 14.80 14.95
N SER A 35 -40.43 14.29 15.19
CA SER A 35 -40.86 13.02 14.61
C SER A 35 -41.53 13.31 13.28
N VAL A 36 -40.95 12.86 12.18
CA VAL A 36 -41.60 12.80 10.87
C VAL A 36 -41.43 11.37 10.39
N ASP A 37 -42.53 10.61 10.34
CA ASP A 37 -42.51 9.28 9.74
C ASP A 37 -42.10 9.42 8.27
N ASP A 38 -41.12 8.64 7.83
CA ASP A 38 -40.57 8.62 6.46
C ASP A 38 -39.97 9.96 5.94
N GLY A 39 -39.63 10.93 6.81
CA GLY A 39 -39.06 12.22 6.42
C GLY A 39 -37.75 12.60 7.11
N ASP A 40 -36.95 13.47 6.49
CA ASP A 40 -35.68 13.93 7.03
C ASP A 40 -35.85 15.04 8.08
N VAL A 41 -35.04 14.99 9.14
CA VAL A 41 -34.91 16.05 10.14
C VAL A 41 -33.54 16.70 9.99
N ASN A 42 -33.52 17.94 9.49
CA ASN A 42 -32.29 18.68 9.23
C ASN A 42 -31.99 19.68 10.35
N LEU A 43 -30.77 19.65 10.89
CA LEU A 43 -30.21 20.76 11.65
C LEU A 43 -29.47 21.68 10.68
N THR A 44 -29.99 22.89 10.47
CA THR A 44 -29.34 23.88 9.62
C THR A 44 -28.63 24.94 10.47
N ILE A 45 -27.31 25.04 10.32
CA ILE A 45 -26.50 26.09 10.95
C ILE A 45 -25.89 26.92 9.83
N ARG A 46 -26.06 28.25 9.87
CA ARG A 46 -25.59 29.16 8.82
C ARG A 46 -24.72 30.25 9.40
N ASN A 47 -23.49 30.34 8.92
CA ASN A 47 -22.67 31.53 9.07
C ASN A 47 -22.96 32.45 7.87
N THR A 48 -23.79 33.47 8.08
CA THR A 48 -24.20 34.42 7.02
C THR A 48 -23.20 35.55 6.95
N ALA A 49 -22.20 35.43 6.07
CA ALA A 49 -21.36 36.56 5.73
C ALA A 49 -22.01 37.40 4.61
N GLY A 50 -21.73 38.71 4.61
CA GLY A 50 -22.07 39.59 3.50
C GLY A 50 -21.26 39.24 2.24
N GLY A 51 -21.73 39.66 1.06
CA GLY A 51 -21.05 39.35 -0.21
C GLY A 51 -19.57 39.79 -0.21
N GLY A 52 -18.67 38.88 -0.56
CA GLY A 52 -17.23 39.15 -0.74
C GLY A 52 -16.27 38.54 0.28
N SER A 53 -16.71 37.64 1.17
CA SER A 53 -15.80 36.81 1.95
C SER A 53 -15.78 35.37 1.39
N ALA A 54 -14.60 34.79 1.30
CA ALA A 54 -14.31 33.60 0.48
C ALA A 54 -14.12 32.32 1.30
N LEU A 55 -14.04 32.43 2.63
CA LEU A 55 -13.62 31.35 3.53
C LEU A 55 -14.41 31.38 4.84
N GLU A 56 -15.69 31.06 4.72
CA GLU A 56 -16.60 30.99 5.85
C GLU A 56 -16.75 29.56 6.28
N THR A 57 -16.71 29.40 7.59
CA THR A 57 -16.91 28.10 8.21
C THR A 57 -18.03 28.15 9.22
N VAL A 58 -18.70 27.02 9.37
CA VAL A 58 -19.43 26.63 10.57
C VAL A 58 -18.67 25.47 11.20
N SER A 59 -18.69 25.36 12.52
CA SER A 59 -18.05 24.24 13.22
C SER A 59 -19.00 23.60 14.23
N LEU A 60 -18.92 22.28 14.33
CA LEU A 60 -19.43 21.51 15.44
C LEU A 60 -18.24 21.19 16.36
N ILE A 61 -18.31 21.65 17.60
CA ILE A 61 -17.21 21.54 18.56
C ILE A 61 -17.66 20.63 19.69
N ALA A 62 -16.94 19.55 19.94
CA ALA A 62 -17.21 18.64 21.06
C ALA A 62 -16.27 18.98 22.23
N GLN A 63 -16.80 19.67 23.25
CA GLN A 63 -16.07 19.98 24.48
C GLN A 63 -16.70 19.28 25.68
N THR A 64 -15.85 18.73 26.56
CA THR A 64 -16.27 18.07 27.81
C THR A 64 -15.72 18.79 29.05
N THR A 65 -15.37 20.08 28.89
CA THR A 65 -14.77 20.92 29.93
C THR A 65 -15.55 22.22 30.12
N THR A 66 -15.42 22.81 31.30
CA THR A 66 -15.98 24.14 31.62
C THR A 66 -15.15 25.29 31.03
N GLU A 67 -13.88 25.04 30.68
CA GLU A 67 -13.03 25.98 29.96
C GLU A 67 -13.04 25.70 28.46
N ASN A 68 -12.87 26.74 27.65
CA ASN A 68 -12.69 26.62 26.21
C ASN A 68 -11.32 25.97 25.91
N LYS A 69 -11.33 24.68 25.54
CA LYS A 69 -10.13 23.94 25.11
C LYS A 69 -10.28 23.48 23.67
N ASN A 70 -9.15 23.38 22.95
CA ASN A 70 -9.12 22.68 21.67
C ASN A 70 -9.42 21.20 21.92
N MET A 71 -10.36 20.65 21.16
CA MET A 71 -10.78 19.26 21.19
C MET A 71 -11.23 18.84 19.79
N GLY A 72 -11.82 17.65 19.64
CA GLY A 72 -12.41 17.20 18.39
C GLY A 72 -13.40 18.22 17.82
N LYS A 73 -13.18 18.62 16.57
CA LYS A 73 -14.00 19.60 15.85
C LYS A 73 -14.24 19.13 14.42
N ILE A 74 -15.47 19.27 13.96
CA ILE A 74 -15.83 19.13 12.54
C ILE A 74 -16.09 20.52 12.00
N VAL A 75 -15.47 20.86 10.88
CA VAL A 75 -15.60 22.15 10.22
C VAL A 75 -16.22 21.93 8.85
N PHE A 76 -17.28 22.68 8.57
CA PHE A 76 -17.91 22.78 7.26
C PHE A 76 -17.54 24.15 6.72
N GLY A 77 -16.92 24.21 5.55
CA GLY A 77 -16.46 25.46 4.98
C GLY A 77 -16.77 25.59 3.51
N ARG A 78 -16.75 26.83 3.02
CA ARG A 78 -16.74 27.15 1.59
C ARG A 78 -15.36 27.59 1.14
N LEU A 79 -15.07 27.40 -0.15
CA LEU A 79 -13.81 27.82 -0.79
C LEU A 79 -13.94 29.09 -1.64
N ASP A 80 -15.18 29.57 -1.83
CA ASP A 80 -15.49 30.69 -2.70
C ASP A 80 -16.50 31.69 -2.10
N ASN A 81 -16.63 32.84 -2.77
CA ASN A 81 -17.48 33.95 -2.33
C ASN A 81 -19.00 33.69 -2.45
N TYR A 82 -19.43 32.59 -3.07
CA TYR A 82 -20.83 32.18 -3.34
C TYR A 82 -21.74 33.35 -3.78
N THR A 83 -21.21 34.29 -4.57
CA THR A 83 -21.99 35.42 -5.10
C THR A 83 -22.84 35.02 -6.32
N GLY A 84 -22.63 33.80 -6.85
CA GLY A 84 -23.36 33.18 -7.96
C GLY A 84 -23.54 31.67 -7.76
N LEU A 85 -24.32 31.01 -8.62
CA LEU A 85 -24.66 29.58 -8.48
C LEU A 85 -23.55 28.62 -8.95
N THR A 86 -22.52 29.11 -9.63
CA THR A 86 -21.43 28.28 -10.19
C THR A 86 -20.32 27.99 -9.20
N ASP A 87 -20.18 28.80 -8.16
CA ASP A 87 -19.02 28.80 -7.27
C ASP A 87 -19.53 28.38 -5.87
N GLN A 88 -19.84 27.10 -5.74
CA GLN A 88 -20.40 26.48 -4.53
C GLN A 88 -19.48 25.37 -3.97
N GLU A 89 -18.17 25.56 -4.13
CA GLU A 89 -17.16 24.64 -3.64
C GLU A 89 -17.08 24.68 -2.11
N SER A 90 -17.12 23.49 -1.50
CA SER A 90 -17.14 23.32 -0.06
C SER A 90 -16.24 22.18 0.37
N PHE A 91 -15.84 22.20 1.64
CA PHE A 91 -15.06 21.13 2.25
C PHE A 91 -15.62 20.75 3.62
N ILE A 92 -15.27 19.54 4.04
CA ILE A 92 -15.50 19.04 5.41
C ILE A 92 -14.16 18.65 6.01
N ASP A 93 -13.80 19.26 7.12
CA ASP A 93 -12.58 18.94 7.84
C ASP A 93 -12.85 18.37 9.23
N PHE A 94 -12.03 17.40 9.59
CA PHE A 94 -11.98 16.80 10.90
C PHE A 94 -10.67 17.18 11.56
N TYR A 95 -10.79 17.84 12.72
CA TYR A 95 -9.65 18.27 13.51
C TYR A 95 -9.61 17.55 14.86
N THR A 96 -8.41 17.18 15.28
CA THR A 96 -8.14 16.66 16.63
C THR A 96 -6.99 17.45 17.25
N VAL A 97 -6.63 17.12 18.48
CA VAL A 97 -5.45 17.65 19.16
C VAL A 97 -4.58 16.46 19.50
N ASP A 98 -3.32 16.48 19.07
CA ASP A 98 -2.36 15.38 19.25
C ASP A 98 -1.55 15.49 20.55
N THR A 99 -1.59 16.65 21.20
CA THR A 99 -0.74 16.99 22.35
C THR A 99 -1.52 17.78 23.41
N PRO A 100 -1.27 17.57 24.72
CA PRO A 100 -1.96 18.33 25.77
C PRO A 100 -1.79 19.86 25.60
N GLY A 101 -2.89 20.56 25.36
CA GLY A 101 -2.89 22.01 25.14
C GLY A 101 -2.46 22.47 23.74
N GLY A 102 -2.26 21.53 22.81
CA GLY A 102 -1.88 21.81 21.43
C GLY A 102 -2.99 22.47 20.59
N PRO A 103 -2.64 22.93 19.38
CA PRO A 103 -3.62 23.44 18.43
C PRO A 103 -4.48 22.29 17.88
N ASN A 104 -5.60 22.66 17.25
CA ASN A 104 -6.32 21.73 16.39
C ASN A 104 -5.53 21.44 15.12
N LEU A 105 -5.22 20.18 14.86
CA LEU A 105 -4.54 19.69 13.66
C LEU A 105 -5.51 18.96 12.76
N LEU A 106 -5.35 19.11 11.45
CA LEU A 106 -6.18 18.41 10.47
C LEU A 106 -5.86 16.91 10.52
N ALA A 107 -6.89 16.10 10.74
CA ALA A 107 -6.79 14.65 10.66
C ALA A 107 -7.29 14.14 9.31
N MET A 108 -8.42 14.66 8.83
CA MET A 108 -9.04 14.26 7.57
C MET A 108 -9.78 15.42 6.92
N ARG A 109 -9.74 15.48 5.59
CA ARG A 109 -10.51 16.39 4.75
C ARG A 109 -11.31 15.61 3.72
N ILE A 110 -12.52 16.08 3.43
CA ILE A 110 -13.24 15.79 2.19
C ILE A 110 -13.31 17.10 1.42
N ASP A 111 -12.71 17.16 0.23
CA ASP A 111 -12.59 18.37 -0.57
C ASP A 111 -13.79 18.60 -1.51
N GLU A 112 -13.73 19.69 -2.28
CA GLU A 112 -14.76 20.07 -3.25
C GLU A 112 -14.92 19.07 -4.39
N ASN A 113 -13.89 18.28 -4.69
CA ASN A 113 -13.89 17.21 -5.70
C ASN A 113 -14.29 15.85 -5.11
N GLN A 114 -14.79 15.83 -3.87
CA GLN A 114 -15.18 14.62 -3.13
C GLN A 114 -14.01 13.65 -2.86
N ARG A 115 -12.77 14.15 -2.86
CA ARG A 115 -11.57 13.39 -2.51
C ARG A 115 -11.36 13.41 -1.00
N VAL A 116 -10.92 12.28 -0.45
CA VAL A 116 -10.62 12.11 0.98
C VAL A 116 -9.11 12.25 1.19
N GLY A 117 -8.70 13.30 1.89
CA GLY A 117 -7.33 13.46 2.37
C GLY A 117 -7.20 13.02 3.82
N ILE A 118 -6.23 12.16 4.15
CA ILE A 118 -5.86 11.84 5.53
C ILE A 118 -4.50 12.48 5.80
N GLY A 119 -4.44 13.41 6.77
CA GLY A 119 -3.25 14.19 7.07
C GLY A 119 -2.84 15.23 6.02
N THR A 120 -3.66 15.46 4.99
CA THR A 120 -3.41 16.47 3.93
C THR A 120 -4.65 17.35 3.70
N THR A 121 -4.42 18.62 3.33
CA THR A 121 -5.46 19.60 2.97
C THR A 121 -5.77 19.64 1.47
N ASP A 122 -4.93 19.01 0.66
CA ASP A 122 -4.96 19.05 -0.81
C ASP A 122 -4.76 17.64 -1.35
N PRO A 123 -5.73 16.73 -1.15
CA PRO A 123 -5.65 15.38 -1.68
C PRO A 123 -5.53 15.44 -3.20
N GLN A 124 -4.58 14.71 -3.82
CA GLN A 124 -4.41 14.75 -5.28
C GLN A 124 -5.25 13.69 -6.02
N VAL A 125 -5.71 12.67 -5.31
CA VAL A 125 -6.50 11.53 -5.82
C VAL A 125 -7.66 11.23 -4.87
N GLU A 126 -8.57 10.31 -5.23
CA GLU A 126 -9.80 10.00 -4.47
C GLU A 126 -9.55 9.68 -2.98
N LEU A 127 -8.46 8.97 -2.67
CA LEU A 127 -7.97 8.76 -1.32
C LEU A 127 -6.47 9.06 -1.29
N ASP A 128 -6.09 10.14 -0.63
CA ASP A 128 -4.70 10.57 -0.48
C ASP A 128 -4.31 10.55 1.00
N VAL A 129 -3.31 9.74 1.36
CA VAL A 129 -2.85 9.57 2.74
C VAL A 129 -1.42 10.08 2.84
N SER A 130 -1.25 11.17 3.59
CA SER A 130 0.09 11.67 3.95
C SER A 130 0.63 10.91 5.16
N GLY A 131 1.05 9.66 4.95
CA GLY A 131 1.62 8.80 6.00
C GLY A 131 1.49 7.31 5.69
N ASP A 132 1.71 6.49 6.72
CA ASP A 132 1.65 5.03 6.60
C ASP A 132 0.22 4.49 6.70
N ILE A 133 -0.06 3.39 5.99
CA ILE A 133 -1.32 2.65 6.08
C ILE A 133 -1.06 1.29 6.72
N THR A 134 -1.70 1.03 7.87
CA THR A 134 -1.74 -0.31 8.47
C THR A 134 -3.14 -0.90 8.33
N ALA A 135 -3.24 -2.04 7.65
CA ALA A 135 -4.49 -2.79 7.51
C ALA A 135 -4.39 -4.15 8.23
N THR A 136 -5.43 -4.51 8.99
CA THR A 136 -5.53 -5.83 9.64
C THR A 136 -6.17 -6.90 8.75
N GLY A 137 -6.74 -6.49 7.61
CA GLY A 137 -7.33 -7.36 6.60
C GLY A 137 -6.63 -7.23 5.24
N THR A 138 -7.29 -7.72 4.20
CA THR A 138 -6.79 -7.68 2.82
C THR A 138 -6.99 -6.30 2.21
N ILE A 139 -5.94 -5.75 1.59
CA ILE A 139 -6.03 -4.61 0.67
C ILE A 139 -6.22 -5.17 -0.74
N GLN A 140 -7.33 -4.83 -1.39
CA GLN A 140 -7.59 -5.17 -2.79
C GLN A 140 -7.27 -3.96 -3.65
N ALA A 141 -6.30 -4.10 -4.55
CA ALA A 141 -5.93 -3.10 -5.53
C ALA A 141 -5.72 -3.79 -6.88
N GLU A 142 -6.15 -3.13 -7.96
CA GLU A 142 -5.87 -3.62 -9.33
C GLU A 142 -4.36 -3.59 -9.62
N GLN A 143 -3.68 -2.54 -9.14
CA GLN A 143 -2.24 -2.36 -9.24
C GLN A 143 -1.69 -1.89 -7.90
N LEU A 144 -0.56 -2.45 -7.48
CA LEU A 144 0.22 -1.98 -6.33
C LEU A 144 1.58 -1.50 -6.83
N THR A 145 1.84 -0.20 -6.69
CA THR A 145 3.12 0.41 -7.03
C THR A 145 3.82 0.82 -5.73
N SER A 146 5.06 0.37 -5.54
CA SER A 146 5.94 0.80 -4.45
C SER A 146 7.15 1.52 -5.03
N THR A 147 7.60 2.59 -4.37
CA THR A 147 8.86 3.29 -4.71
C THR A 147 10.07 2.69 -4.00
N ASP A 148 9.83 1.71 -3.13
CA ASP A 148 10.82 1.00 -2.31
C ASP A 148 10.44 -0.50 -2.24
N ASP A 149 10.96 -1.23 -1.25
CA ASP A 149 10.71 -2.67 -1.10
C ASP A 149 9.24 -3.05 -0.84
N ILE A 150 8.82 -4.18 -1.42
CA ILE A 150 7.57 -4.87 -1.06
C ILE A 150 7.94 -6.11 -0.26
N THR A 151 7.62 -6.11 1.05
CA THR A 151 7.79 -7.28 1.92
C THR A 151 6.47 -8.02 2.09
N MET A 152 6.45 -9.33 1.83
CA MET A 152 5.28 -10.18 2.02
C MET A 152 5.57 -11.25 3.06
N ALA A 153 4.74 -11.35 4.10
CA ALA A 153 4.89 -12.39 5.13
C ALA A 153 4.40 -13.79 4.66
N GLY A 154 3.68 -13.85 3.52
CA GLY A 154 3.04 -15.05 3.02
C GLY A 154 3.43 -15.42 1.58
N LEU A 155 2.58 -16.20 0.93
CA LEU A 155 2.78 -16.65 -0.46
C LEU A 155 2.44 -15.54 -1.46
N PHE A 156 3.37 -15.21 -2.35
CA PHE A 156 3.06 -14.46 -3.56
C PHE A 156 2.46 -15.40 -4.61
N THR A 157 1.19 -15.17 -4.97
CA THR A 157 0.49 -15.92 -6.02
C THR A 157 0.22 -15.00 -7.20
N ASN A 158 0.70 -15.38 -8.39
CA ASN A 158 0.42 -14.68 -9.63
C ASN A 158 -0.15 -15.69 -10.64
N THR A 159 -1.22 -15.33 -11.33
CA THR A 159 -1.92 -16.20 -12.30
C THR A 159 -1.45 -16.01 -13.75
N GLU A 160 -0.60 -15.02 -14.00
CA GLU A 160 -0.11 -14.66 -15.32
C GLU A 160 1.42 -14.71 -15.35
N SER A 161 2.09 -13.57 -15.19
CA SER A 161 3.55 -13.48 -15.17
C SER A 161 4.05 -12.62 -14.02
N VAL A 162 5.27 -12.95 -13.56
CA VAL A 162 6.04 -12.14 -12.62
C VAL A 162 7.23 -11.59 -13.37
N ALA A 163 7.23 -10.28 -13.64
CA ALA A 163 8.36 -9.60 -14.24
C ALA A 163 9.20 -8.95 -13.14
N ILE A 164 10.50 -9.27 -13.12
CA ILE A 164 11.49 -8.58 -12.28
C ILE A 164 12.39 -7.81 -13.25
N THR A 165 12.54 -6.50 -13.05
CA THR A 165 13.38 -5.63 -13.87
C THR A 165 14.20 -4.72 -12.96
N SER A 166 15.47 -4.48 -13.29
CA SER A 166 16.28 -3.43 -12.66
C SER A 166 16.28 -2.16 -13.52
N GLY A 167 16.62 -1.03 -12.90
CA GLY A 167 16.97 0.18 -13.64
C GLY A 167 18.28 0.00 -14.42
N THR A 168 18.56 0.92 -15.36
CA THR A 168 19.78 0.88 -16.16
C THR A 168 21.05 0.86 -15.30
N GLY A 169 21.93 -0.12 -15.51
CA GLY A 169 23.22 -0.20 -14.80
C GLY A 169 23.18 -0.93 -13.45
N TYR A 170 22.01 -1.40 -13.00
CA TYR A 170 21.86 -2.24 -11.82
C TYR A 170 21.68 -3.72 -12.21
N GLY A 171 22.33 -4.63 -11.48
CA GLY A 171 22.03 -6.06 -11.57
C GLY A 171 20.68 -6.38 -10.91
N MET A 172 20.08 -7.52 -11.27
CA MET A 172 18.94 -8.07 -10.54
C MET A 172 19.41 -9.25 -9.71
N ASP A 173 19.27 -9.13 -8.39
CA ASP A 173 19.47 -10.26 -7.49
C ASP A 173 18.11 -10.88 -7.19
N VAL A 174 17.94 -12.16 -7.56
CA VAL A 174 16.78 -12.95 -7.17
C VAL A 174 17.26 -14.00 -6.17
N GLU A 175 17.13 -13.68 -4.88
CA GLU A 175 17.50 -14.58 -3.80
C GLU A 175 16.29 -15.40 -3.35
N VAL A 176 16.42 -16.73 -3.33
CA VAL A 176 15.41 -17.64 -2.78
C VAL A 176 16.00 -18.34 -1.56
N THR A 177 15.66 -17.84 -0.38
CA THR A 177 16.16 -18.35 0.90
C THR A 177 15.02 -18.96 1.72
N ASN A 178 15.20 -20.19 2.21
CA ASN A 178 14.26 -20.85 3.12
C ASN A 178 14.91 -20.96 4.50
N THR A 179 14.35 -20.26 5.48
CA THR A 179 14.87 -20.18 6.85
C THR A 179 14.20 -21.16 7.82
N GLY A 180 13.31 -22.05 7.34
CA GLY A 180 12.58 -23.00 8.18
C GLY A 180 13.38 -24.27 8.53
N GLU A 181 13.42 -24.61 9.83
CA GLU A 181 14.10 -25.78 10.46
C GLU A 181 13.73 -27.17 9.88
N THR A 182 12.76 -27.28 8.96
CA THR A 182 12.31 -28.57 8.36
C THR A 182 12.20 -28.53 6.82
N ALA A 183 12.86 -27.58 6.16
CA ALA A 183 12.65 -27.29 4.75
C ALA A 183 13.00 -28.44 3.78
N ARG A 184 11.95 -29.05 3.20
CA ARG A 184 12.00 -29.70 1.89
C ARG A 184 12.11 -28.61 0.81
N ARG A 185 13.32 -28.36 0.32
CA ARG A 185 13.71 -27.61 -0.90
C ARG A 185 13.36 -26.11 -0.91
N ALA A 186 14.39 -25.25 -0.78
CA ALA A 186 14.37 -23.91 -1.35
C ALA A 186 14.64 -24.01 -2.85
N GLY A 187 13.79 -23.46 -3.71
CA GLY A 187 14.04 -23.47 -5.15
C GLY A 187 12.82 -23.10 -5.99
N VAL A 188 13.08 -22.74 -7.25
CA VAL A 188 12.05 -22.47 -8.25
C VAL A 188 11.44 -23.81 -8.68
N TYR A 189 10.20 -24.08 -8.26
CA TYR A 189 9.47 -25.28 -8.69
C TYR A 189 8.71 -25.00 -9.98
N VAL A 190 9.26 -25.48 -11.08
CA VAL A 190 8.73 -25.25 -12.43
C VAL A 190 7.94 -26.48 -12.86
N THR A 191 6.63 -26.35 -13.08
CA THR A 191 5.76 -27.43 -13.57
C THR A 191 5.69 -27.51 -15.10
N SER A 192 6.21 -26.51 -15.80
CA SER A 192 6.21 -26.37 -17.26
C SER A 192 7.46 -25.61 -17.72
N GLU A 193 8.14 -26.10 -18.77
CA GLU A 193 9.43 -25.63 -19.33
C GLU A 193 10.04 -24.34 -18.74
N PHE A 194 11.22 -24.45 -18.12
CA PHE A 194 12.03 -23.29 -17.74
C PHE A 194 12.76 -22.74 -18.98
N ARG A 195 12.45 -21.52 -19.41
CA ARG A 195 13.13 -20.82 -20.51
C ARG A 195 13.90 -19.60 -19.98
N ALA A 196 15.22 -19.71 -19.86
CA ALA A 196 16.09 -18.56 -19.62
C ALA A 196 16.33 -17.85 -20.97
N ILE A 197 15.76 -16.67 -21.17
CA ILE A 197 15.94 -15.88 -22.40
C ILE A 197 16.88 -14.71 -22.07
N GLN A 198 18.08 -14.69 -22.63
CA GLN A 198 18.96 -13.52 -22.60
C GLN A 198 18.70 -12.65 -23.84
N THR A 199 18.87 -11.34 -23.72
CA THR A 199 18.77 -10.42 -24.86
C THR A 199 19.92 -10.71 -25.84
N GLY A 200 19.62 -11.38 -26.95
CA GLY A 200 20.58 -11.69 -28.02
C GLY A 200 20.89 -13.17 -28.29
N ASP A 201 20.25 -14.12 -27.60
CA ASP A 201 20.56 -15.54 -27.80
C ASP A 201 19.77 -16.18 -28.97
N ILE A 202 20.50 -16.84 -29.87
CA ILE A 202 19.98 -17.74 -30.92
C ILE A 202 19.85 -19.14 -30.31
N LEU A 203 18.62 -19.66 -30.29
CA LEU A 203 18.28 -20.99 -29.82
C LEU A 203 18.75 -22.07 -30.81
N THR A 204 19.63 -22.97 -30.37
CA THR A 204 19.81 -24.28 -31.04
C THR A 204 19.99 -25.38 -30.01
N ASP A 205 18.85 -25.96 -29.64
CA ASP A 205 18.58 -27.37 -29.34
C ASP A 205 19.36 -28.18 -28.27
N GLU A 206 18.55 -28.94 -27.54
CA GLU A 206 18.80 -30.03 -26.57
C GLU A 206 19.66 -29.77 -25.30
N SER A 207 18.97 -29.34 -24.23
CA SER A 207 19.32 -29.58 -22.81
C SER A 207 20.70 -29.12 -22.32
N ILE A 208 21.07 -27.86 -22.55
CA ILE A 208 22.26 -27.27 -21.94
C ILE A 208 21.84 -26.26 -20.85
N THR A 209 22.13 -26.60 -19.59
CA THR A 209 22.15 -25.63 -18.48
C THR A 209 23.33 -24.69 -18.72
N TYR A 210 23.05 -23.50 -19.26
CA TYR A 210 24.06 -22.46 -19.46
C TYR A 210 24.39 -21.80 -18.12
N VAL A 211 25.51 -22.20 -17.50
CA VAL A 211 26.07 -21.51 -16.32
C VAL A 211 27.02 -20.42 -16.82
N LYS A 212 26.51 -19.21 -17.02
CA LYS A 212 27.35 -18.02 -17.27
C LYS A 212 27.73 -17.39 -15.93
N GLY A 213 29.02 -17.17 -15.69
CA GLY A 213 29.47 -16.24 -14.66
C GLY A 213 29.90 -16.83 -13.31
N ILE A 214 30.56 -17.98 -13.28
CA ILE A 214 31.26 -18.41 -12.05
C ILE A 214 32.54 -17.57 -11.93
N SER A 215 32.50 -16.51 -11.10
CA SER A 215 33.69 -15.85 -10.60
C SER A 215 34.20 -16.60 -9.37
N GLY A 216 35.00 -17.67 -9.55
CA GLY A 216 35.57 -18.45 -8.45
C GLY A 216 35.72 -19.93 -8.75
N THR A 217 35.85 -20.73 -7.69
CA THR A 217 35.88 -22.19 -7.74
C THR A 217 34.49 -22.76 -7.50
N ALA A 218 33.99 -23.63 -8.37
CA ALA A 218 32.72 -24.32 -8.18
C ALA A 218 32.84 -25.79 -8.59
N ASP A 219 32.28 -26.69 -7.76
CA ASP A 219 32.27 -28.13 -8.01
C ASP A 219 30.85 -28.57 -8.36
N PHE A 220 30.68 -29.19 -9.54
CA PHE A 220 29.42 -29.77 -9.97
C PHE A 220 29.51 -31.29 -9.92
N THR A 221 28.74 -31.91 -9.02
CA THR A 221 28.70 -33.36 -8.86
C THR A 221 27.49 -33.96 -9.57
N GLY A 222 27.72 -34.94 -10.45
CA GLY A 222 26.68 -35.74 -11.09
C GLY A 222 27.00 -37.22 -11.02
N THR A 223 26.01 -38.09 -11.26
CA THR A 223 26.22 -39.54 -11.31
C THR A 223 26.08 -40.01 -12.76
N VAL A 224 27.12 -40.64 -13.31
CA VAL A 224 27.12 -41.25 -14.63
C VAL A 224 27.44 -42.74 -14.46
N ASN A 225 26.55 -43.64 -14.89
CA ASN A 225 26.73 -45.10 -14.81
C ASN A 225 27.17 -45.61 -13.42
N ASN A 226 26.48 -45.19 -12.35
CA ASN A 226 26.79 -45.52 -10.95
C ASN A 226 28.16 -45.03 -10.43
N ALA A 227 28.83 -44.13 -11.15
CA ALA A 227 30.06 -43.48 -10.72
C ALA A 227 29.86 -41.96 -10.58
N THR A 228 30.55 -41.36 -9.62
CA THR A 228 30.48 -39.91 -9.37
C THR A 228 31.41 -39.19 -10.35
N ALA A 229 30.85 -38.28 -11.14
CA ALA A 229 31.60 -37.31 -11.93
C ALA A 229 31.60 -35.98 -11.18
N VAL A 230 32.77 -35.36 -11.01
CA VAL A 230 32.90 -34.02 -10.45
C VAL A 230 33.54 -33.13 -11.51
N LEU A 231 32.83 -32.10 -11.93
CA LEU A 231 33.37 -31.06 -12.80
C LEU A 231 33.83 -29.90 -11.92
N HIS A 232 35.15 -29.70 -11.82
CA HIS A 232 35.74 -28.58 -11.12
C HIS A 232 35.90 -27.42 -12.11
N ILE A 233 35.37 -26.25 -11.76
CA ILE A 233 35.53 -25.03 -12.55
C ILE A 233 36.43 -24.09 -11.76
N TYR A 234 37.57 -23.71 -12.35
CA TYR A 234 38.54 -22.76 -11.80
C TYR A 234 38.60 -21.52 -12.71
N GLY A 235 37.76 -20.53 -12.44
CA GLY A 235 37.66 -19.34 -13.31
C GLY A 235 37.28 -19.72 -14.75
N ASN A 236 38.19 -19.53 -15.71
CA ASN A 236 37.98 -19.88 -17.13
C ASN A 236 38.51 -21.29 -17.51
N TYR A 237 38.94 -22.08 -16.53
CA TYR A 237 39.56 -23.39 -16.74
C TYR A 237 38.66 -24.51 -16.19
N PHE A 238 38.53 -25.60 -16.94
CA PHE A 238 37.73 -26.76 -16.56
C PHE A 238 38.64 -27.95 -16.26
N GLU A 239 38.49 -28.55 -15.07
CA GLU A 239 39.16 -29.80 -14.68
C GLU A 239 38.11 -30.86 -14.29
N PRO A 240 37.69 -31.73 -15.23
CA PRO A 240 36.82 -32.83 -14.86
C PRO A 240 37.62 -33.92 -14.12
N THR A 241 37.14 -34.35 -12.96
CA THR A 241 37.61 -35.57 -12.29
C THR A 241 36.54 -36.67 -12.37
N PHE A 242 36.94 -37.83 -12.88
CA PHE A 242 36.06 -38.99 -13.02
C PHE A 242 36.57 -40.09 -12.08
N ASN A 243 35.84 -40.35 -11.00
CA ASN A 243 36.23 -41.36 -10.02
C ASN A 243 35.34 -42.61 -10.18
N GLY A 244 35.94 -43.73 -10.61
CA GLY A 244 35.23 -44.99 -10.83
C GLY A 244 34.54 -45.14 -12.20
N ILE A 245 34.75 -44.21 -13.14
CA ILE A 245 34.29 -44.37 -14.53
C ILE A 245 35.28 -45.25 -15.28
N ASN A 246 34.83 -46.39 -15.79
CA ASN A 246 35.62 -47.23 -16.69
C ASN A 246 35.79 -46.51 -18.04
N THR A 247 36.89 -45.78 -18.20
CA THR A 247 37.25 -45.04 -19.42
C THR A 247 37.69 -45.94 -20.59
N ALA A 248 37.68 -47.27 -20.42
CA ALA A 248 38.05 -48.20 -21.49
C ALA A 248 37.02 -48.28 -22.63
N ASN A 249 35.80 -47.78 -22.41
CA ASN A 249 34.79 -47.64 -23.45
C ASN A 249 34.78 -46.17 -23.88
N ASN A 250 35.25 -45.90 -25.11
CA ASN A 250 35.64 -44.64 -25.77
C ASN A 250 34.68 -43.41 -25.69
N ASN A 251 33.71 -43.38 -24.78
CA ASN A 251 32.63 -42.40 -24.79
C ASN A 251 32.95 -41.09 -24.08
N ILE A 252 34.12 -40.96 -23.45
CA ILE A 252 34.56 -39.72 -22.80
C ILE A 252 36.02 -39.44 -23.15
N LYS A 253 36.28 -38.32 -23.82
CA LYS A 253 37.63 -37.88 -24.23
C LYS A 253 37.85 -36.43 -23.85
N VAL A 254 38.98 -36.14 -23.21
CA VAL A 254 39.43 -34.77 -22.94
C VAL A 254 40.51 -34.40 -23.98
N VAL A 255 40.29 -33.33 -24.74
CA VAL A 255 41.29 -32.80 -25.69
C VAL A 255 41.45 -31.30 -25.45
N GLY A 256 42.60 -30.91 -24.89
CA GLY A 256 42.84 -29.53 -24.48
C GLY A 256 41.80 -29.07 -23.45
N SER A 257 41.13 -27.96 -23.72
CA SER A 257 40.08 -27.37 -22.87
C SER A 257 38.67 -27.92 -23.14
N TYR A 258 38.54 -28.97 -23.95
CA TYR A 258 37.25 -29.50 -24.39
C TYR A 258 37.02 -30.92 -23.87
N LEU A 259 35.82 -31.16 -23.33
CA LEU A 259 35.32 -32.47 -22.96
C LEU A 259 34.38 -32.97 -24.05
N PHE A 260 34.70 -34.10 -24.65
CA PHE A 260 33.87 -34.76 -25.65
C PHE A 260 33.21 -35.98 -25.00
N VAL A 261 31.87 -36.00 -25.00
CA VAL A 261 31.09 -37.18 -24.63
C VAL A 261 30.40 -37.67 -25.90
N SER A 262 30.71 -38.88 -26.37
CA SER A 262 29.98 -39.49 -27.48
C SER A 262 28.95 -40.46 -26.92
N GLU A 263 27.69 -40.31 -27.33
CA GLU A 263 26.71 -41.36 -27.16
C GLU A 263 27.07 -42.51 -28.11
N ASP A 264 27.14 -43.73 -27.56
CA ASP A 264 27.33 -44.95 -28.34
C ASP A 264 26.08 -45.12 -29.21
N ILE A 265 26.09 -44.61 -30.45
CA ILE A 265 25.04 -44.93 -31.43
C ILE A 265 25.33 -46.36 -31.89
N GLY A 266 24.89 -47.32 -31.08
CA GLY A 266 24.99 -48.74 -31.40
C GLY A 266 24.35 -49.03 -32.75
N THR A 267 25.12 -49.67 -33.63
CA THR A 267 24.65 -50.32 -34.87
C THR A 267 23.73 -51.49 -34.59
#